data_AF-A0AAW9IEK2-F1
#
_entry.id   AF-A0AAW9IEK2-F1
#
_cell.length_a   1.000
_cell.length_b   1.000
_cell.length_c   1.000
_cell.angle_alpha   90.00
_cell.angle_beta   90.00
_cell.angle_gamma   90.00
#
_symmetry.space_group_name_H-M   'P 1'
#
loop_
_entity.id
_entity.type
_entity.pdbx_description
1 polymer ?
#
loop_
_entity_poly.entity_id
_entity_poly.type
_entity_poly.pdbx_seq_one_letter_code
_entity_poly.pdbx_strand_id
1 'polypeptide(L)'
;LTPSDTAQLDRSKVVGFLTNIGGRTSHSAIMARTLEIPAIVGLKDITTSVKNGDMVIVDGIEGICIINPEQSVIDEYTAKREKFLAEQEELKKLITVKTVTKSGRRVEVCGNIGSPADAEAVVANGG
;
A
#
# COMPACT_ATOMS: atom_id res chain seq x y z
N LEU A 1 -4.78 -4.56 -15.77
CA LEU A 1 -4.27 -5.45 -14.71
C LEU A 1 -5.41 -6.32 -14.23
N THR A 2 -5.41 -7.58 -14.64
CA THR A 2 -6.38 -8.56 -14.14
C THR A 2 -6.00 -9.01 -12.72
N PRO A 3 -6.92 -9.61 -11.96
CA PRO A 3 -6.62 -10.13 -10.62
C PRO A 3 -5.47 -11.15 -10.63
N SER A 4 -5.41 -12.00 -11.67
CA SER A 4 -4.33 -12.98 -11.87
C SER A 4 -2.98 -12.31 -12.07
N ASP A 5 -2.92 -11.24 -12.86
CA ASP A 5 -1.68 -10.48 -13.08
C ASP A 5 -1.19 -9.86 -11.76
N THR A 6 -2.10 -9.30 -10.95
CA THR A 6 -1.72 -8.75 -9.64
C THR A 6 -1.26 -9.82 -8.65
N ALA A 7 -1.84 -11.03 -8.69
CA ALA A 7 -1.46 -12.13 -7.82
C ALA A 7 -0.08 -12.73 -8.18
N GLN A 8 0.31 -12.64 -9.46
CA GLN A 8 1.62 -13.11 -9.95
C GLN A 8 2.74 -12.07 -9.83
N LEU A 9 2.45 -10.88 -9.27
CA LEU A 9 3.46 -9.85 -9.09
C LEU A 9 4.55 -10.31 -8.12
N ASP A 10 5.79 -10.29 -8.60
CA ASP A 10 6.97 -10.56 -7.80
C ASP A 10 7.26 -9.34 -6.90
N ARG A 11 7.01 -9.51 -5.59
CA ARG A 11 7.22 -8.48 -4.56
C ARG A 11 8.67 -8.02 -4.46
N SER A 12 9.62 -8.82 -4.92
CA SER A 12 11.05 -8.44 -4.90
C SER A 12 11.43 -7.46 -6.01
N LYS A 13 10.60 -7.36 -7.06
CA LYS A 13 10.88 -6.54 -8.24
C LYS A 13 9.91 -5.39 -8.41
N VAL A 14 8.67 -5.56 -7.96
CA VAL A 14 7.61 -4.57 -8.14
C VAL A 14 7.38 -3.82 -6.84
N VAL A 15 7.79 -2.55 -6.85
CA VAL A 15 7.66 -1.63 -5.70
C VAL A 15 6.33 -0.88 -5.67
N GLY A 16 5.54 -0.95 -6.75
CA GLY A 16 4.28 -0.23 -6.91
C GLY A 16 3.69 -0.43 -8.30
N PHE A 17 2.41 -0.13 -8.48
CA PHE A 17 1.81 -0.12 -9.82
C PHE A 17 0.73 0.95 -9.99
N LEU A 18 0.57 1.37 -11.25
CA LEU A 18 -0.34 2.44 -11.66
C LEU A 18 -1.24 1.91 -12.77
N THR A 19 -2.54 2.23 -12.74
CA THR A 19 -3.47 1.81 -13.80
C THR A 19 -4.31 2.96 -14.34
N ASN A 20 -4.51 2.98 -15.65
CA ASN A 20 -5.42 3.93 -16.30
C ASN A 20 -6.88 3.70 -15.87
N ILE A 21 -7.26 2.44 -15.72
CA ILE A 21 -8.63 2.01 -15.44
C ILE A 21 -8.64 1.25 -14.12
N GLY A 22 -9.67 1.49 -13.33
CA GLY A 22 -9.89 0.82 -12.05
C GLY A 22 -10.49 1.78 -11.04
N GLY A 23 -11.32 1.25 -10.15
CA GLY A 23 -11.87 1.98 -9.01
C GLY A 23 -11.22 1.53 -7.70
N ARG A 24 -11.42 2.30 -6.63
CA ARG A 24 -10.94 1.97 -5.27
C ARG A 24 -11.40 0.59 -4.78
N THR A 25 -12.54 0.10 -5.28
CA THR A 25 -13.11 -1.22 -4.97
C THR A 25 -12.82 -2.28 -6.03
N SER A 26 -11.98 -1.99 -7.02
CA SER A 26 -11.61 -2.97 -8.05
C SER A 26 -10.79 -4.11 -7.46
N HIS A 27 -10.89 -5.30 -8.05
CA HIS A 27 -10.16 -6.48 -7.61
C HIS A 27 -8.65 -6.23 -7.52
N SER A 28 -8.08 -5.51 -8.48
CA SER A 28 -6.65 -5.16 -8.50
C SER A 28 -6.27 -4.22 -7.34
N ALA A 29 -7.15 -3.26 -6.98
CA ALA A 29 -6.91 -2.35 -5.86
C ALA A 29 -7.04 -3.05 -4.50
N ILE A 30 -7.95 -4.02 -4.38
CA ILE A 30 -8.08 -4.85 -3.17
C ILE A 30 -6.83 -5.73 -3.02
N MET A 31 -6.41 -6.40 -4.10
CA MET A 31 -5.20 -7.24 -4.08
C MET A 31 -3.94 -6.44 -3.75
N ALA A 32 -3.78 -5.22 -4.26
CA ALA A 32 -2.65 -4.35 -3.89
C ALA A 32 -2.51 -4.16 -2.38
N ARG A 33 -3.64 -3.97 -1.67
CA ARG A 33 -3.66 -3.80 -0.21
C ARG A 33 -3.26 -5.08 0.50
N THR A 34 -3.75 -6.23 0.05
CA THR A 34 -3.35 -7.53 0.60
C THR A 34 -1.88 -7.83 0.36
N LEU A 35 -1.32 -7.37 -0.76
CA LEU A 35 0.09 -7.52 -1.09
C LEU A 35 0.99 -6.45 -0.45
N GLU A 36 0.40 -5.46 0.24
CA GLU A 36 1.10 -4.30 0.81
C GLU A 36 1.91 -3.49 -0.21
N ILE A 37 1.49 -3.52 -1.48
CA ILE A 37 2.13 -2.78 -2.56
C ILE A 37 1.37 -1.47 -2.79
N PRO A 38 2.05 -0.30 -2.82
CA PRO A 38 1.40 0.96 -3.13
C PRO A 38 0.86 0.93 -4.56
N ALA A 39 -0.43 1.25 -4.70
CA ALA A 39 -1.11 1.22 -5.99
C ALA A 39 -2.06 2.41 -6.14
N ILE A 40 -2.03 3.02 -7.32
CA ILE A 40 -2.97 4.07 -7.72
C ILE A 40 -3.70 3.58 -8.97
N VAL A 41 -5.03 3.55 -8.90
CA VAL A 41 -5.88 3.05 -9.97
C VAL A 41 -6.79 4.16 -10.49
N GLY A 42 -7.09 4.14 -11.80
CA GLY A 42 -8.01 5.09 -12.42
C GLY A 42 -7.36 6.40 -12.88
N LEU A 43 -6.05 6.40 -13.16
CA LEU A 43 -5.31 7.58 -13.60
C LEU A 43 -5.59 8.00 -15.05
N LYS A 44 -6.42 7.27 -15.80
CA LYS A 44 -6.85 7.49 -17.19
C LYS A 44 -5.75 7.45 -18.26
N ASP A 45 -4.66 8.17 -18.11
CA ASP A 45 -3.63 8.41 -19.13
C ASP A 45 -2.20 8.03 -18.70
N ILE A 46 -2.04 7.38 -17.55
CA ILE A 46 -0.71 7.09 -17.00
C ILE A 46 0.19 6.27 -17.95
N THR A 47 -0.35 5.29 -18.69
CA THR A 47 0.43 4.51 -19.67
C THR A 47 0.91 5.31 -20.87
N THR A 48 0.31 6.46 -21.17
CA THR A 48 0.76 7.36 -22.24
C THR A 48 1.70 8.44 -21.73
N SER A 49 1.58 8.80 -20.45
CA SER A 49 2.37 9.86 -19.82
C SER A 49 3.73 9.36 -19.30
N VAL A 50 3.85 8.07 -18.97
CA VAL A 50 5.10 7.44 -18.48
C VAL A 50 5.76 6.62 -19.58
N LYS A 51 7.08 6.72 -19.70
CA LYS A 51 7.91 5.88 -20.57
C LYS A 51 8.76 4.92 -19.74
N ASN A 52 9.17 3.83 -20.38
CA ASN A 52 10.05 2.87 -19.73
C ASN A 52 11.41 3.53 -19.41
N GLY A 53 11.83 3.45 -18.16
CA GLY A 53 13.05 4.10 -17.65
C GLY A 53 12.82 5.46 -16.98
N ASP A 54 11.60 6.02 -17.04
CA ASP A 54 11.27 7.23 -16.27
C ASP A 54 11.27 6.95 -14.76
N MET A 55 11.72 7.94 -14.00
CA MET A 55 11.62 7.91 -12.53
C MET A 55 10.19 8.29 -12.14
N VAL A 56 9.53 7.44 -11.35
CA VAL A 56 8.15 7.69 -10.93
C VAL A 56 8.02 7.52 -9.42
N ILE A 57 7.46 8.52 -8.77
CA ILE A 57 7.04 8.44 -7.37
C ILE A 57 5.57 8.08 -7.33
N VAL A 58 5.25 7.07 -6.53
CA VAL A 58 3.88 6.57 -6.31
C VAL A 58 3.47 6.83 -4.87
N ASP A 59 2.61 7.82 -4.65
CA ASP A 59 2.00 8.10 -3.35
C ASP A 59 0.61 7.43 -3.28
N GLY A 60 0.55 6.24 -2.68
CA GLY A 60 -0.68 5.51 -2.47
C GLY A 60 -1.59 6.08 -1.37
N ILE A 61 -1.11 7.04 -0.56
CA ILE A 61 -1.86 7.66 0.53
C ILE A 61 -2.70 8.81 -0.02
N GLU A 62 -2.06 9.72 -0.76
CA GLU A 62 -2.70 10.89 -1.36
C GLU A 62 -3.25 10.59 -2.77
N GLY A 63 -2.84 9.48 -3.38
CA GLY A 63 -3.21 9.11 -4.73
C GLY A 63 -2.49 9.95 -5.79
N ILE A 64 -1.28 10.42 -5.49
CA ILE A 64 -0.48 11.29 -6.35
C ILE A 64 0.62 10.46 -7.05
N CYS A 65 0.77 10.67 -8.34
CA CYS A 65 1.86 10.12 -9.14
C CYS A 65 2.70 11.27 -9.69
N ILE A 66 4.01 11.24 -9.46
CA ILE A 66 4.95 12.25 -9.96
C ILE A 66 5.91 11.57 -10.93
N ILE A 67 5.92 12.04 -12.18
CA ILE A 67 6.76 11.51 -13.25
C ILE A 67 7.95 12.44 -13.41
N ASN A 68 9.16 11.87 -13.49
CA ASN A 68 10.43 12.59 -13.56
C ASN A 68 10.53 13.72 -12.51
N PRO A 69 10.42 13.38 -11.21
CA PRO A 69 10.51 14.35 -10.13
C PRO A 69 11.89 15.01 -10.09
N GLU A 70 11.93 16.27 -9.67
CA GLU A 70 13.19 16.95 -9.34
C GLU A 70 13.81 16.36 -8.07
N GLN A 71 15.13 16.55 -7.90
CA GLN A 71 15.85 16.02 -6.74
C GLN A 71 15.27 16.50 -5.41
N SER A 72 14.81 17.76 -5.35
CA SER A 72 14.11 18.32 -4.17
C SER A 72 12.88 17.50 -3.76
N VAL A 73 12.08 17.08 -4.75
CA VAL A 73 10.88 16.26 -4.55
C VAL A 73 11.28 14.84 -4.14
N ILE A 74 12.33 14.28 -4.74
CA ILE A 74 12.85 12.95 -4.35
C ILE A 74 13.25 12.96 -2.88
N ASP A 75 13.98 13.98 -2.42
CA ASP A 75 14.44 14.09 -1.04
C ASP A 75 13.26 14.24 -0.06
N GLU A 76 12.26 15.06 -0.41
CA GLU A 76 11.03 15.22 0.39
C GLU A 76 10.27 13.89 0.53
N TYR A 77 10.04 13.19 -0.58
CA TYR A 77 9.35 11.90 -0.56
C TYR A 77 10.15 10.79 0.12
N THR A 78 11.48 10.88 0.08
CA THR A 78 12.36 9.95 0.80
C THR A 78 12.20 10.16 2.31
N ALA A 79 12.19 11.40 2.79
CA ALA A 79 11.89 11.71 4.19
C ALA A 79 10.47 11.29 4.59
N LYS A 80 9.47 11.51 3.71
CA LYS A 80 8.08 11.06 3.93
C LYS A 80 8.01 9.54 4.06
N ARG A 81 8.74 8.80 3.24
CA ARG A 81 8.84 7.33 3.30
C ARG A 81 9.48 6.86 4.60
N GLU A 82 10.59 7.48 5.03
CA GLU A 82 11.23 7.13 6.29
C GLU A 82 10.30 7.34 7.49
N LYS A 83 9.56 8.46 7.50
CA LYS A 83 8.56 8.73 8.53
C LYS A 83 7.45 7.67 8.53
N PHE A 84 6.97 7.29 7.35
CA PHE A 84 5.95 6.23 7.23
C PHE A 84 6.45 4.87 7.75
N LEU A 85 7.72 4.53 7.51
CA LEU A 85 8.33 3.31 8.04
C LEU A 85 8.47 3.37 9.57
N ALA A 86 8.88 4.52 10.12
CA ALA A 86 8.96 4.73 11.56
C ALA A 86 7.58 4.64 12.24
N GLU A 87 6.55 5.25 11.64
CA GLU A 87 5.16 5.12 12.12
C GLU A 87 4.69 3.66 12.07
N GLN A 88 5.02 2.91 11.01
CA GLN A 88 4.72 1.48 10.97
C GLN A 88 5.41 0.69 12.10
N GLU A 89 6.66 0.99 12.42
CA GLU A 89 7.36 0.35 13.54
C GLU A 89 6.73 0.71 14.90
N GLU A 90 6.25 1.93 15.07
CA GLU A 90 5.49 2.32 16.26
C GLU A 90 4.14 1.61 16.34
N LEU A 91 3.42 1.50 15.24
CA LEU A 91 2.15 0.77 15.17
C LEU A 91 2.34 -0.71 15.49
N LYS A 92 3.47 -1.32 15.10
CA LYS A 92 3.80 -2.71 15.49
C LYS A 92 3.92 -2.89 17.00
N LYS A 93 4.31 -1.84 17.76
CA LYS A 93 4.34 -1.92 19.23
C LYS A 93 2.93 -2.01 19.82
N LEU A 94 1.92 -1.48 19.11
CA LEU A 94 0.52 -1.50 19.54
C LEU A 94 -0.17 -2.85 19.35
N ILE A 95 0.43 -3.80 18.60
CA ILE A 95 -0.11 -5.16 18.39
C ILE A 95 -0.40 -5.87 19.71
N THR A 96 0.43 -5.66 20.74
CA THR A 96 0.28 -6.30 22.05
C THR A 96 -0.60 -5.53 23.03
N VAL A 97 -1.04 -4.33 22.65
CA VAL A 97 -1.80 -3.43 23.53
C VAL A 97 -3.29 -3.76 23.44
N LYS A 98 -3.97 -3.81 24.59
CA LYS A 98 -5.41 -4.02 24.62
C LYS A 98 -6.12 -2.87 23.91
N THR A 99 -6.94 -3.19 22.91
CA THR A 99 -7.81 -2.28 22.19
C THR A 99 -8.95 -1.78 23.08
N VAL A 100 -8.69 -0.68 23.79
CA VAL A 100 -9.64 -0.02 24.68
C VAL A 100 -9.83 1.42 24.20
N THR A 101 -11.09 1.85 24.05
CA THR A 101 -11.40 3.25 23.74
C THR A 101 -10.96 4.17 24.88
N LYS A 102 -10.82 5.48 24.62
CA LYS A 102 -10.57 6.48 25.68
C LYS A 102 -11.63 6.46 26.81
N SER A 103 -12.82 5.93 26.52
CA SER A 103 -13.93 5.76 27.46
C SER A 103 -13.95 4.41 28.19
N GLY A 104 -12.92 3.56 28.02
CA GLY A 104 -12.79 2.28 28.74
C GLY A 104 -13.53 1.10 28.12
N ARG A 105 -14.13 1.24 26.93
CA ARG A 105 -14.79 0.12 26.23
C ARG A 105 -13.77 -0.68 25.44
N ARG A 106 -13.77 -2.00 25.63
CA ARG A 106 -12.96 -2.93 24.83
C ARG A 106 -13.61 -3.15 23.46
N VAL A 107 -12.81 -3.12 22.40
CA VAL A 107 -13.24 -3.41 21.02
C VAL A 107 -12.35 -4.51 20.47
N GLU A 108 -12.93 -5.47 19.75
CA GLU A 108 -12.17 -6.51 19.06
C GLU A 108 -11.75 -6.03 17.68
N VAL A 109 -10.49 -6.25 17.32
CA VAL A 109 -9.94 -6.01 16.00
C VAL A 109 -9.62 -7.38 15.42
N CYS A 110 -10.20 -7.69 14.27
CA CYS A 110 -10.02 -8.98 13.61
C CYS A 110 -9.50 -8.75 12.18
N GLY A 111 -8.68 -9.66 11.67
CA GLY A 111 -8.22 -9.64 10.28
C GLY A 111 -9.11 -10.49 9.36
N ASN A 112 -9.33 -10.01 8.13
CA ASN A 112 -10.00 -10.80 7.09
C ASN A 112 -8.98 -11.73 6.43
N ILE A 113 -9.24 -13.04 6.44
CA ILE A 113 -8.39 -14.06 5.78
C ILE A 113 -9.05 -14.59 4.52
N GLY A 114 -8.31 -14.72 3.42
CA GLY A 114 -8.75 -15.34 2.16
C GLY A 114 -8.10 -16.70 1.91
N SER A 115 -6.97 -16.98 2.55
CA SER A 115 -6.20 -18.21 2.49
C SER A 115 -5.56 -18.53 3.85
N PRO A 116 -5.17 -19.79 4.12
CA PRO A 116 -4.48 -20.15 5.36
C PRO A 116 -3.17 -19.38 5.59
N ALA A 117 -2.48 -18.99 4.51
CA ALA A 117 -1.26 -18.18 4.60
C ALA A 117 -1.51 -16.77 5.14
N ASP A 118 -2.73 -16.24 4.99
CA ASP A 118 -3.09 -14.91 5.51
C ASP A 118 -3.23 -14.92 7.04
N ALA A 119 -3.42 -16.09 7.67
CA ALA A 119 -3.57 -16.19 9.11
C ALA A 119 -2.29 -15.77 9.85
N GLU A 120 -1.10 -16.09 9.30
CA GLU A 120 0.18 -15.63 9.85
C GLU A 120 0.28 -14.11 9.84
N ALA A 121 -0.18 -13.47 8.74
CA ALA A 121 -0.20 -12.02 8.61
C ALA A 121 -1.21 -11.36 9.57
N VAL A 122 -2.36 -11.99 9.84
CA VAL A 122 -3.34 -11.47 10.80
C VAL A 122 -2.79 -11.51 12.23
N VAL A 123 -2.19 -12.63 12.64
CA VAL A 123 -1.55 -12.75 13.96
C VAL A 123 -0.40 -11.76 14.10
N ALA A 124 0.41 -11.59 13.05
CA ALA A 124 1.50 -10.61 13.03
C ALA A 124 1.02 -9.16 13.12
N ASN A 125 -0.25 -8.87 12.87
CA ASN A 125 -0.84 -7.53 12.95
C ASN A 125 -1.79 -7.34 14.14
N GLY A 126 -1.85 -8.30 15.09
CA GLY A 126 -2.61 -8.17 16.33
C GLY A 126 -4.11 -8.40 16.22
N GLY A 127 -4.54 -9.14 15.20
CA GLY A 127 -5.92 -9.60 15.00
C GLY A 127 -6.12 -11.07 15.28
#